data_AF-A0A1G8W0H1-F1
#
_entry.id   AF-A0A1G8W0H1-F1
#
_cell.length_a   1.000
_cell.length_b   1.000
_cell.length_c   1.000
_cell.angle_alpha   90.00
_cell.angle_beta   90.00
_cell.angle_gamma   90.00
#
_symmetry.space_group_name_H-M   'P 1'
#
loop_
_entity.id
_entity.type
_entity.pdbx_description
1 polymer ?
#
loop_
_entity_poly.entity_id
_entity_poly.type
_entity_poly.pdbx_seq_one_letter_code
_entity_poly.pdbx_strand_id
1 'polypeptide(L)'
;MLNLAGTPQLLATPEVESRELIAADLRLLIAQIETSMRRIAAAMDQEHGNDAESSADVLILDDVTPQYATASAALGACRAGLRHALQCLSKSSDA
;
A
#
# COMPACT_ATOMS: atom_id res chain seq x y z
N MET A 1 -45.00 -19.32 -25.82
CA MET A 1 -44.60 -18.01 -25.28
C MET A 1 -44.16 -18.18 -23.83
N LEU A 2 -42.85 -18.13 -23.58
CA LEU A 2 -42.29 -17.97 -22.24
C LEU A 2 -41.12 -16.99 -22.36
N ASN A 3 -41.40 -15.72 -22.05
CA ASN A 3 -40.37 -14.75 -21.70
C ASN A 3 -39.92 -15.09 -20.29
N LEU A 4 -38.68 -15.52 -20.10
CA LEU A 4 -38.09 -15.70 -18.78
C LEU A 4 -36.82 -14.87 -18.71
N ALA A 5 -36.96 -13.75 -18.00
CA ALA A 5 -35.92 -12.95 -17.37
C ALA A 5 -34.67 -12.71 -18.22
N GLY A 6 -34.65 -11.55 -18.88
CA GLY A 6 -33.40 -10.89 -19.20
C GLY A 6 -32.57 -10.79 -17.93
N THR A 7 -31.51 -11.59 -17.86
CA THR A 7 -30.38 -11.32 -16.99
C THR A 7 -29.95 -9.88 -17.29
N PRO A 8 -29.94 -8.96 -16.31
CA PRO A 8 -29.21 -7.73 -16.46
C PRO A 8 -27.72 -8.09 -16.34
N GLN A 9 -27.17 -8.80 -17.31
CA GLN A 9 -25.75 -8.66 -17.65
C GLN A 9 -25.65 -7.34 -18.43
N LEU A 10 -25.96 -6.26 -17.71
CA LEU A 10 -26.06 -4.92 -18.22
C LEU A 10 -24.61 -4.45 -18.37
N LEU A 11 -24.02 -4.80 -19.52
CA LEU A 11 -22.88 -4.15 -20.13
C LEU A 11 -21.90 -3.55 -19.11
N ALA A 12 -21.11 -4.39 -18.43
CA ALA A 12 -19.82 -3.89 -17.97
C ALA A 12 -19.09 -3.48 -19.25
N THR A 13 -19.05 -2.18 -19.54
CA THR A 13 -18.29 -1.69 -20.68
C THR A 13 -16.83 -2.10 -20.43
N PRO A 14 -16.05 -2.41 -21.48
CA PRO A 14 -14.65 -2.81 -21.30
C PRO A 14 -13.83 -1.78 -20.51
N GLU A 15 -14.28 -0.52 -20.47
CA GLU A 15 -13.73 0.55 -19.62
C GLU A 15 -13.97 0.34 -18.12
N VAL A 16 -15.16 -0.12 -17.71
CA VAL A 16 -15.48 -0.46 -16.31
C VAL A 16 -14.66 -1.66 -15.85
N GLU A 17 -14.52 -2.68 -16.69
CA GLU A 17 -13.67 -3.85 -16.40
C GLU A 17 -12.19 -3.46 -16.29
N SER A 18 -11.70 -2.63 -17.22
CA SER A 18 -10.32 -2.11 -17.19
C SER A 18 -10.05 -1.30 -15.91
N ARG A 19 -11.02 -0.50 -15.48
CA ARG A 19 -10.91 0.31 -14.28
C ARG A 19 -10.92 -0.53 -13.01
N GLU A 20 -11.74 -1.57 -12.95
CA GLU A 20 -11.75 -2.48 -11.80
C GLU A 20 -10.45 -3.29 -11.72
N LEU A 21 -9.88 -3.71 -12.85
CA LEU A 21 -8.56 -4.35 -12.90
C LEU A 21 -7.47 -3.42 -12.36
N ILE A 22 -7.43 -2.16 -12.83
CA ILE A 22 -6.49 -1.17 -12.31
C ILE A 22 -6.72 -0.95 -10.81
N ALA A 23 -7.97 -0.88 -10.35
CA ALA A 23 -8.28 -0.74 -8.94
C ALA A 23 -7.82 -1.95 -8.10
N ALA A 24 -7.94 -3.17 -8.63
CA ALA A 24 -7.42 -4.38 -7.99
C ALA A 24 -5.89 -4.33 -7.86
N ASP A 25 -5.18 -3.93 -8.92
CA ASP A 25 -3.72 -3.78 -8.92
C ASP A 25 -3.25 -2.73 -7.89
N LEU A 26 -3.93 -1.57 -7.84
CA LEU A 26 -3.62 -0.53 -6.86
C LEU A 26 -3.85 -0.99 -5.42
N ARG A 27 -4.90 -1.78 -5.16
CA ARG A 27 -5.14 -2.38 -3.83
C ARG A 27 -4.04 -3.37 -3.45
N LEU A 28 -3.56 -4.18 -4.40
CA LEU A 28 -2.44 -5.09 -4.18
C LEU A 28 -1.15 -4.33 -3.86
N LEU A 29 -0.84 -3.26 -4.61
CA LEU A 29 0.32 -2.41 -4.34
C LEU A 29 0.27 -1.76 -2.96
N ILE A 30 -0.90 -1.31 -2.51
CA ILE A 30 -1.09 -0.78 -1.15
C ILE A 30 -0.76 -1.85 -0.09
N ALA A 31 -1.25 -3.08 -0.26
CA ALA A 31 -0.96 -4.17 0.67
C ALA A 31 0.54 -4.53 0.71
N GLN A 32 1.21 -4.47 -0.45
CA GLN A 32 2.66 -4.66 -0.56
C GLN A 32 3.43 -3.57 0.20
N ILE A 33 3.03 -2.29 0.03
CA ILE A 33 3.63 -1.15 0.74
C ILE A 33 3.45 -1.29 2.24
N GLU A 34 2.25 -1.66 2.71
CA GLU A 34 1.99 -1.86 4.14
C GLU A 34 2.84 -3.01 4.71
N THR A 35 3.10 -4.05 3.92
CA THR A 35 4.03 -5.12 4.30
C THR A 35 5.47 -4.62 4.40
N SER A 36 5.92 -3.79 3.46
CA SER A 36 7.25 -3.17 3.50
C SER A 36 7.41 -2.25 4.73
N MET A 37 6.41 -1.43 5.03
CA MET A 37 6.41 -0.59 6.24
C MET A 37 6.52 -1.41 7.52
N ARG A 38 5.81 -2.55 7.63
CA ARG A 38 5.94 -3.46 8.78
C ARG A 38 7.33 -4.06 8.89
N ARG A 39 7.97 -4.42 7.77
CA ARG A 39 9.35 -4.92 7.76
C ARG A 39 10.34 -3.85 8.21
N ILE A 40 10.14 -2.60 7.81
CA ILE A 40 10.96 -1.47 8.28
C ILE A 40 10.78 -1.25 9.78
N ALA A 41 9.54 -1.25 10.28
CA ALA A 41 9.29 -1.12 11.72
C ALA A 41 9.96 -2.25 12.52
N ALA A 42 9.85 -3.50 12.05
CA ALA A 42 10.52 -4.63 12.69
C ALA A 42 12.05 -4.51 12.64
N ALA A 43 12.64 -4.03 11.53
CA ALA A 43 14.07 -3.80 11.43
C ALA A 43 14.55 -2.74 12.44
N MET A 44 13.80 -1.65 12.57
CA MET A 44 14.07 -0.62 13.58
C MET A 44 14.01 -1.22 14.99
N ASP A 45 12.99 -2.00 15.34
CA ASP A 45 12.86 -2.59 16.68
C ASP A 45 14.01 -3.57 17.02
N GLN A 46 14.53 -4.31 16.05
CA GLN A 46 15.67 -5.23 16.24
C GLN A 46 16.98 -4.50 16.51
N GLU A 47 17.21 -3.35 15.87
CA GLU A 47 18.43 -2.54 16.07
C GLU A 47 18.53 -1.98 17.49
N HIS A 48 17.41 -1.63 18.13
CA HIS A 48 17.39 -1.12 19.51
C HIS A 48 17.47 -2.21 20.58
N GLY A 49 17.12 -3.47 20.24
CA GLY A 49 17.06 -4.58 21.19
C GLY A 49 18.37 -5.33 21.41
N ASN A 50 19.35 -5.19 20.50
CA ASN A 50 20.63 -5.90 20.55
C ASN A 50 21.74 -5.12 21.30
N ASP A 51 21.44 -3.90 21.75
CA ASP A 51 22.41 -2.98 22.36
C ASP A 51 22.61 -3.19 23.88
N ALA A 52 21.87 -4.14 24.48
CA ALA A 52 21.89 -4.36 25.93
C ALA A 52 23.02 -5.27 26.45
N GLU A 53 23.78 -5.97 25.58
CA GLU A 53 24.77 -6.99 26.00
C GLU A 53 26.23 -6.70 25.57
N SER A 54 26.59 -5.47 25.19
CA SER A 54 28.01 -5.12 24.99
C SER A 54 28.38 -3.82 25.71
N SER A 55 28.91 -4.00 26.92
CA SER A 55 29.55 -2.96 27.71
C SER A 55 30.76 -2.38 26.97
N ALA A 56 30.78 -1.06 26.85
CA ALA A 56 31.92 -0.20 26.54
C ALA A 56 32.44 -0.21 25.10
N ASP A 57 31.62 0.29 24.17
CA ASP A 57 32.18 1.15 23.12
C ASP A 57 31.14 2.22 22.76
N VAL A 58 31.59 3.46 22.52
CA VAL A 58 30.71 4.55 22.12
C VAL A 58 30.24 4.25 20.70
N LEU A 59 29.11 3.55 20.58
CA LEU A 59 28.43 3.38 19.30
C LEU A 59 27.86 4.75 18.92
N ILE A 60 28.52 5.39 17.95
CA ILE A 60 27.95 6.51 17.21
C ILE A 60 26.75 5.93 16.44
N LEU A 61 25.59 5.96 17.11
CA LEU A 61 24.29 5.50 16.61
C LEU A 61 23.67 6.58 15.70
N ASP A 62 24.44 7.12 14.76
CA ASP A 62 24.00 8.22 13.90
C ASP A 62 24.23 7.81 12.44
N ASP A 63 23.23 7.16 11.84
CA ASP A 63 22.91 7.30 10.39
C ASP A 63 21.80 6.34 9.87
N VAL A 64 21.38 5.29 10.60
CA VAL A 64 20.42 4.29 10.04
C VAL A 64 18.94 4.60 10.34
N THR A 65 18.63 5.10 11.55
CA THR A 65 17.26 5.51 11.93
C THR A 65 16.66 6.59 11.02
N PRO A 66 17.41 7.62 10.57
CA PRO A 66 16.90 8.60 9.60
C PRO A 66 16.56 7.97 8.25
N GLN A 67 17.30 6.93 7.82
CA GLN A 67 17.09 6.27 6.53
C GLN A 67 15.80 5.44 6.55
N TYR A 68 15.56 4.64 7.59
CA TYR A 68 14.30 3.90 7.76
C TYR A 68 13.10 4.82 7.97
N ALA A 69 13.27 5.93 8.68
CA ALA A 69 12.23 6.96 8.82
C ALA A 69 11.91 7.61 7.47
N THR A 70 12.93 7.97 6.68
CA THR A 70 12.78 8.53 5.33
C THR A 70 12.09 7.54 4.38
N ALA A 71 12.50 6.27 4.40
CA ALA A 71 11.87 5.21 3.61
C ALA A 71 10.40 5.02 4.02
N SER A 72 10.10 5.00 5.32
CA SER A 72 8.73 4.90 5.83
C SER A 72 7.86 6.10 5.42
N ALA A 73 8.42 7.31 5.45
CA ALA A 73 7.73 8.53 5.01
C ALA A 73 7.43 8.49 3.50
N ALA A 74 8.41 8.08 2.68
CA ALA A 74 8.24 7.94 1.24
C ALA A 74 7.17 6.88 0.90
N LEU A 75 7.19 5.72 1.56
CA LEU A 75 6.16 4.70 1.43
C LEU A 75 4.79 5.21 1.87
N GLY A 76 4.72 6.01 2.93
CA GLY A 76 3.50 6.68 3.39
C GLY A 76 2.91 7.62 2.35
N ALA A 77 3.73 8.46 1.72
CA ALA A 77 3.33 9.35 0.64
C ALA A 77 2.84 8.55 -0.58
N CYS A 78 3.56 7.48 -0.95
CA CYS A 78 3.18 6.60 -2.04
C CYS A 78 1.81 5.96 -1.80
N ARG A 79 1.58 5.44 -0.58
CA ARG A 79 0.29 4.89 -0.16
C ARG A 79 -0.85 5.92 -0.25
N ALA A 80 -0.59 7.18 0.14
CA ALA A 80 -1.57 8.24 0.03
C ALA A 80 -1.93 8.54 -1.44
N GLY A 81 -0.93 8.59 -2.32
CA GLY A 81 -1.13 8.75 -3.77
C GLY A 81 -1.94 7.61 -4.39
N LEU A 82 -1.63 6.36 -4.06
CA LEU A 82 -2.37 5.18 -4.56
C LEU A 82 -3.83 5.19 -4.08
N ARG A 83 -4.09 5.57 -2.82
CA ARG A 83 -5.46 5.72 -2.31
C ARG A 83 -6.23 6.82 -3.01
N HIS A 84 -5.57 7.93 -3.33
CA HIS A 84 -6.18 9.00 -4.12
C HIS A 84 -6.53 8.51 -5.54
N ALA A 85 -5.64 7.78 -6.20
CA ALA A 85 -5.90 7.17 -7.50
C ALA A 85 -7.13 6.25 -7.46
N LEU A 86 -7.26 5.40 -6.42
CA LEU A 86 -8.44 4.56 -6.22
C LEU A 86 -9.74 5.37 -6.06
N GLN A 87 -9.70 6.50 -5.36
CA GLN A 87 -10.87 7.38 -5.21
C GLN A 87 -11.28 8.02 -6.54
N CYS A 88 -10.32 8.45 -7.37
CA CYS A 88 -10.60 8.96 -8.71
C CYS A 88 -11.22 7.85 -9.58
N LEU A 89 -10.63 6.66 -9.52
CA LEU A 89 -11.18 5.43 -10.09
C LEU A 89 -12.39 4.88 -9.33
N SER A 90 -13.02 5.62 -8.41
CA SER A 90 -14.34 5.25 -7.85
C SER A 90 -15.39 6.30 -8.24
N LYS A 91 -15.01 7.58 -8.25
CA LYS A 91 -15.85 8.70 -8.68
C LYS A 91 -16.28 8.62 -10.15
N SER A 92 -15.41 8.19 -11.07
CA SER A 92 -15.77 8.06 -12.49
C SER A 92 -16.72 6.88 -12.82
N SER A 93 -17.35 6.26 -11.81
CA SER A 93 -18.38 5.22 -11.99
C SER A 93 -19.78 5.74 -11.74
N ASP A 94 -19.86 6.89 -11.06
CA ASP A 94 -21.09 7.51 -10.57
C ASP A 94 -21.53 8.68 -11.49
N ALA A 95 -20.86 8.85 -12.64
CA ALA A 95 -21.12 9.87 -13.65
C ALA A 95 -21.54 9.21 -14.96
#